data_AF-A0A356CTZ4-F1
#
_entry.id   AF-A0A356CTZ4-F1
#
_cell.length_a   1.000
_cell.length_b   1.000
_cell.length_c   1.000
_cell.angle_alpha   90.00
_cell.angle_beta   90.00
_cell.angle_gamma   90.00
#
_symmetry.space_group_name_H-M   'P 1'
#
loop_
_entity.id
_entity.type
_entity.pdbx_description
1 polymer ?
#
loop_
_entity_poly.entity_id
_entity_poly.type
_entity_poly.pdbx_seq_one_letter_code
_entity_poly.pdbx_strand_id
1 'polypeptide(L)' 'EVDKMYQDINHFVGEWLSAFKKDQRHSLHIAIGCTGGKHRSVYIANKLFANFFNPKSQVTIRHRDINH' A
#
# COMPACT_ATOMS: atom_id res chain seq x y z
N GLU A 1 11.78 -3.34 -13.54
CA GLU A 1 10.42 -3.92 -13.61
C GLU A 1 9.60 -3.66 -12.35
N VAL A 2 10.08 -4.06 -11.16
CA VAL A 2 9.37 -3.86 -9.88
C VAL A 2 9.07 -2.39 -9.58
N ASP A 3 9.98 -1.46 -9.91
CA ASP A 3 9.70 -0.03 -9.74
C ASP A 3 8.59 0.49 -10.65
N LYS A 4 8.46 -0.04 -11.88
CA LYS A 4 7.35 0.32 -12.77
C LYS A 4 6.03 -0.16 -12.18
N MET A 5 5.98 -1.42 -11.72
CA MET A 5 4.81 -1.96 -11.02
C MET A 5 4.48 -1.14 -9.76
N TYR A 6 5.49 -0.69 -9.00
CA TYR A 6 5.26 0.23 -7.89
C TYR A 6 4.62 1.55 -8.34
N GLN A 7 5.11 2.17 -9.42
CA GLN A 7 4.54 3.42 -9.93
C GLN A 7 3.08 3.25 -10.35
N ASP A 8 2.78 2.17 -11.08
CA ASP A 8 1.42 1.88 -11.54
C ASP A 8 0.45 1.69 -10.34
N ILE A 9 0.87 0.92 -9.34
CA ILE A 9 0.08 0.70 -8.12
C ILE A 9 -0.05 2.00 -7.31
N ASN A 10 1.02 2.79 -7.19
CA ASN A 10 1.01 4.03 -6.44
C ASN A 10 0.05 5.05 -7.06
N HIS A 11 0.04 5.16 -8.39
CA HIS A 11 -0.88 6.02 -9.11
C HIS A 11 -2.33 5.60 -8.86
N PHE A 12 -2.63 4.31 -9.08
CA PHE A 12 -3.96 3.76 -8.84
C PHE A 12 -4.45 4.02 -7.40
N VAL A 13 -3.64 3.67 -6.40
CA VAL A 13 -3.99 3.89 -4.99
C VAL A 13 -4.21 5.37 -4.68
N GLY A 14 -3.38 6.26 -5.23
CA GLY A 14 -3.49 7.70 -5.00
C GLY A 14 -4.81 8.29 -5.51
N GLU A 15 -5.26 7.87 -6.70
CA GLU A 15 -6.53 8.30 -7.28
C GLU A 15 -7.72 7.88 -6.42
N TRP A 16 -7.77 6.59 -6.04
CA TRP A 16 -8.86 6.07 -5.22
C TRP A 16 -8.84 6.65 -3.81
N LEU A 17 -7.66 6.85 -3.20
CA LEU A 17 -7.56 7.44 -1.87
C LEU A 17 -8.18 8.85 -1.83
N SER A 18 -8.03 9.63 -2.90
CA SER A 18 -8.68 10.95 -3.04
C SER A 18 -10.21 10.84 -3.10
N ALA A 19 -10.73 9.83 -3.82
CA ALA A 19 -12.17 9.55 -3.89
C ALA A 19 -12.72 9.07 -2.52
N PHE A 20 -12.02 8.15 -1.86
CA PHE A 20 -12.40 7.61 -0.54
C PHE A 20 -12.34 8.65 0.57
N LYS A 21 -11.53 9.72 0.46
CA LYS A 21 -11.56 10.83 1.43
C LYS A 21 -12.82 11.70 1.31
N LYS A 22 -13.46 11.71 0.14
CA LYS A 22 -14.69 12.47 -0.13
C LYS A 22 -15.94 11.69 0.27
N ASP A 23 -15.90 10.37 0.10
CA ASP A 23 -16.93 9.45 0.56
C ASP A 23 -16.70 9.15 2.06
N GLN A 24 -17.73 9.03 2.90
CA GLN A 24 -17.56 8.89 4.38
C GLN A 24 -17.05 7.49 4.82
N ARG A 25 -16.25 6.84 3.98
CA ARG A 25 -15.64 5.54 4.23
C ARG A 25 -14.36 5.74 5.04
N HIS A 26 -14.37 5.30 6.28
CA HIS A 26 -13.29 5.56 7.23
C HIS A 26 -12.04 4.66 7.08
N SER A 27 -12.05 3.64 6.22
CA SER A 27 -10.90 2.74 6.04
C SER A 27 -10.76 2.18 4.62
N LEU A 28 -9.50 2.05 4.19
CA LEU A 28 -9.09 1.41 2.93
C LEU A 28 -8.02 0.37 3.24
N HIS A 29 -8.24 -0.87 2.81
CA HIS A 29 -7.28 -1.95 2.95
C HIS A 29 -6.72 -2.34 1.58
N ILE A 30 -5.40 -2.35 1.47
CA ILE A 30 -4.68 -2.71 0.23
C ILE A 30 -3.80 -3.91 0.53
N ALA A 31 -4.03 -5.02 -0.18
CA ALA A 31 -3.24 -6.24 -0.04
C ALA A 31 -2.34 -6.41 -1.28
N ILE A 32 -1.04 -6.57 -1.05
CA ILE A 32 -0.05 -6.81 -2.11
C ILE A 32 0.58 -8.18 -1.89
N GLY A 33 0.40 -9.09 -2.85
CA GLY A 33 0.90 -10.47 -2.77
C GLY A 33 1.98 -10.75 -3.81
N CYS A 34 2.96 -11.58 -3.44
CA CYS A 34 3.83 -12.30 -4.37
C CYS A 34 3.86 -13.77 -3.95
N THR A 35 4.39 -14.66 -4.79
CA THR A 35 4.32 -16.12 -4.57
C THR A 35 4.76 -16.57 -3.17
N GLY A 36 5.84 -15.97 -2.63
CA GLY A 36 6.36 -16.31 -1.30
C GLY A 36 6.18 -15.24 -0.24
N GLY A 37 5.47 -14.14 -0.53
CA GLY A 37 5.14 -13.09 0.45
C GLY A 37 6.31 -12.29 1.06
N LYS A 38 7.58 -12.63 0.76
CA LYS A 38 8.76 -12.14 1.48
C LYS A 38 9.63 -11.10 0.75
N HIS A 39 9.43 -10.90 -0.55
CA HIS A 39 10.31 -10.03 -1.37
C HIS A 39 9.55 -8.86 -2.02
N ARG A 40 8.97 -9.09 -3.20
CA ARG A 40 8.32 -8.03 -4.00
C ARG A 40 7.14 -7.37 -3.29
N SER A 41 6.28 -8.17 -2.64
CA SER A 41 5.15 -7.67 -1.85
C SER A 41 5.60 -6.76 -0.72
N VAL A 42 6.60 -7.21 0.05
CA VAL A 42 7.18 -6.47 1.18
C VAL A 42 7.74 -5.13 0.71
N TYR A 43 8.52 -5.16 -0.37
CA TYR A 43 9.12 -3.97 -0.96
C TYR A 43 8.07 -2.93 -1.37
N ILE A 44 7.08 -3.35 -2.14
CA ILE A 44 6.02 -2.45 -2.63
C ILE A 44 5.19 -1.91 -1.47
N ALA A 45 4.80 -2.76 -0.52
CA ALA A 45 4.02 -2.35 0.64
C ALA A 45 4.78 -1.31 1.48
N ASN A 46 6.08 -1.52 1.73
CA ASN A 46 6.91 -0.55 2.46
C ASN A 46 7.03 0.78 1.71
N LYS A 47 7.24 0.76 0.38
CA LYS A 47 7.28 2.00 -0.42
C LYS A 47 5.95 2.75 -0.39
N LEU A 48 4.82 2.06 -0.54
CA LEU A 48 3.50 2.68 -0.47
C LEU A 48 3.25 3.26 0.93
N PHE A 49 3.61 2.53 2.00
CA PHE A 49 3.52 3.04 3.36
C PHE A 49 4.31 4.34 3.52
N ALA A 50 5.58 4.36 3.08
CA ALA A 50 6.40 5.57 3.15
C ALA A 50 5.83 6.74 2.34
N ASN A 51 5.27 6.47 1.15
CA ASN A 51 4.70 7.50 0.28
C ASN A 51 3.40 8.10 0.83
N PHE A 52 2.55 7.28 1.44
CA PHE A 52 1.26 7.72 1.98
C PHE A 52 1.31 8.04 3.48
N PHE A 53 2.44 7.83 4.15
CA PHE A 53 2.61 8.15 5.55
C PHE A 53 2.32 9.64 5.79
N ASN A 54 1.39 9.91 6.70
CA ASN A 54 1.06 11.26 7.10
C ASN A 54 0.67 11.25 8.58
N PRO A 55 1.27 12.12 9.42
CA PRO A 55 0.97 12.17 10.85
C PRO A 55 -0.51 12.37 11.20
N LYS A 56 -1.30 12.93 10.28
CA LYS A 56 -2.73 13.20 10.45
C LYS A 56 -3.62 12.03 10.02
N SER A 57 -3.08 10.99 9.38
CA SER A 57 -3.84 9.81 8.95
C SER A 57 -3.20 8.54 9.46
N GLN A 58 -3.99 7.65 10.05
CA GLN A 58 -3.50 6.38 10.58
C GLN A 58 -3.24 5.39 9.45
N VAL A 59 -2.06 5.45 8.84
CA VAL A 59 -1.59 4.46 7.87
C VAL A 59 -0.87 3.37 8.65
N THR A 60 -1.23 2.11 8.40
CA THR A 60 -0.57 0.94 9.00
C THR A 60 -0.13 -0.04 7.91
N ILE A 61 0.93 -0.78 8.19
CA ILE A 61 1.43 -1.84 7.31
C ILE A 61 1.55 -3.13 8.12
N ARG A 62 1.22 -4.27 7.48
CA ARG A 62 1.36 -5.60 8.05
C ARG A 62 1.91 -6.56 7.00
N HIS A 63 2.97 -7.27 7.35
CA HIS A 63 3.59 -8.29 6.49
C HIS A 63 3.24 -9.67 7.02
N ARG A 64 2.28 -10.36 6.37
CA ARG A 64 1.73 -11.64 6.85
C ARG A 64 2.80 -12.74 6.92
N ASP A 65 3.68 -12.80 5.93
CA ASP A 65 4.58 -13.93 5.73
C ASP A 65 6.02 -13.67 6.26
N ILE A 66 6.31 -12.48 6.82
CA ILE A 66 7.64 -12.17 7.38
C ILE A 66 7.86 -12.80 8.76
N ASN A 67 6.79 -13.00 9.53
CA ASN A 67 6.86 -13.54 10.90
C ASN A 67 6.71 -15.08 10.95
N HIS A 68 6.82 -15.76 9.81
CA HIS A 68 6.85 -17.23 9.68
C HIS A 68 8.24 -17.72 9.23
#